data_AF-A0A7V2B0K2-F1
#
_entry.id   AF-A0A7V2B0K2-F1
#
_cell.length_a   1.000
_cell.length_b   1.000
_cell.length_c   1.000
_cell.angle_alpha   90.00
_cell.angle_beta   90.00
_cell.angle_gamma   90.00
#
_symmetry.space_group_name_H-M   'P 1'
#
loop_
_entity.id
_entity.type
_entity.pdbx_description
1 polymer ?
#
loop_
_entity_poly.entity_id
_entity_poly.type
_entity_poly.pdbx_seq_one_letter_code
_entity_poly.pdbx_strand_id
1 'polypeptide(L)'
;METLIRELIPHAPQWGLFVAPAIPEDRLKGALADYAHEASAAEVVALYDATWMGTGRDGAVFLRDRVIFQNTDLEPPQTVRYEDVVGVALRRRLLGGRRIELQVNRGRATFTLSMDFSGKPKAAPYVARFLHEAMLQASARAAAEPAETTDLAAVEAALDRLRQAGRLSMRDYQRLLEVLRSS
;
A
#
# COMPACT_ATOMS: atom_id res chain seq x y z
N MET A 1 10.99 -4.50 5.16
CA MET A 1 10.49 -3.29 4.48
C MET A 1 11.26 -2.03 4.85
N GLU A 2 11.42 -1.67 6.13
CA GLU A 2 12.19 -0.46 6.51
C GLU A 2 13.60 -0.44 5.90
N THR A 3 14.34 -1.56 5.99
CA THR A 3 15.66 -1.71 5.35
C THR A 3 15.61 -1.42 3.85
N LEU A 4 14.63 -1.99 3.15
CA LEU A 4 14.44 -1.81 1.71
C LEU A 4 14.15 -0.35 1.33
N ILE A 5 13.34 0.35 2.13
CA ILE A 5 13.08 1.79 1.96
C ILE A 5 14.41 2.56 2.06
N ARG A 6 15.19 2.31 3.12
CA ARG A 6 16.45 3.00 3.38
C ARG A 6 17.54 2.72 2.33
N GLU A 7 17.52 1.55 1.73
CA GLU A 7 18.46 1.14 0.68
C GLU A 7 18.10 1.73 -0.69
N LEU A 8 16.81 1.80 -1.03
CA LEU A 8 16.36 2.11 -2.39
C LEU A 8 15.89 3.56 -2.56
N ILE A 9 15.40 4.20 -1.50
CA ILE A 9 15.03 5.61 -1.51
C ILE A 9 16.20 6.42 -0.96
N PRO A 10 16.89 7.23 -1.78
CA PRO A 10 18.00 8.05 -1.29
C PRO A 10 17.49 9.24 -0.48
N HIS A 11 18.28 9.69 0.48
CA HIS A 11 18.14 11.04 1.01
C HIS A 11 18.64 12.04 -0.05
N ALA A 12 17.72 12.64 -0.80
CA ALA A 12 18.00 13.58 -1.89
C ALA A 12 17.03 14.77 -1.83
N PRO A 13 17.25 15.74 -0.92
CA PRO A 13 16.39 16.91 -0.74
C PRO A 13 16.11 17.70 -2.03
N GLN A 14 17.08 17.76 -2.94
CA GLN A 14 16.95 18.41 -4.25
C GLN A 14 15.91 17.76 -5.18
N TRP A 15 15.52 16.51 -4.90
CA TRP A 15 14.45 15.80 -5.60
C TRP A 15 13.22 15.60 -4.70
N GLY A 16 13.19 16.24 -3.52
CA GLY A 16 12.11 16.12 -2.56
C GLY A 16 12.08 14.81 -1.80
N LEU A 17 13.15 14.01 -1.84
CA LEU A 17 13.24 12.75 -1.11
C LEU A 17 13.99 12.94 0.21
N PHE A 18 13.35 12.56 1.31
CA PHE A 18 13.89 12.62 2.66
C PHE A 18 13.73 11.25 3.32
N VAL A 19 14.69 10.88 4.16
CA VAL A 19 14.74 9.57 4.84
C VAL A 19 15.09 9.84 6.29
N ALA A 20 14.40 9.18 7.22
CA ALA A 20 14.64 9.32 8.65
C ALA A 20 16.10 8.95 9.00
N PRO A 21 16.75 9.64 9.95
CA PRO A 21 16.20 10.70 10.80
C PRO A 21 16.23 12.10 10.18
N ALA A 22 16.68 12.24 8.92
CA ALA A 22 16.89 13.53 8.26
C ALA A 22 15.62 14.07 7.54
N ILE A 23 14.43 13.80 8.07
CA ILE A 23 13.18 14.34 7.53
C ILE A 23 12.91 15.71 8.17
N PRO A 24 12.74 16.79 7.39
CA PRO A 24 12.38 18.10 7.93
C PRO A 24 11.04 18.05 8.68
N GLU A 25 11.03 18.52 9.92
CA GLU A 25 9.88 18.42 10.83
C GLU A 25 8.65 19.18 10.30
N ASP A 26 8.87 20.34 9.68
CA ASP A 26 7.84 21.17 9.06
C ASP A 26 7.12 20.44 7.91
N ARG A 27 7.88 19.76 7.04
CA ARG A 27 7.34 18.97 5.93
C ARG A 27 6.60 17.74 6.39
N LEU A 28 7.16 17.04 7.39
CA LEU A 28 6.50 15.89 7.98
C LEU A 28 5.18 16.29 8.64
N LYS A 29 5.18 17.39 9.41
CA LYS A 29 3.94 17.96 9.97
C LYS A 29 2.94 18.32 8.88
N GLY A 30 3.40 18.91 7.78
CA GLY A 30 2.58 19.19 6.59
C GLY A 30 1.89 17.94 6.06
N ALA A 31 2.66 16.87 5.79
CA ALA A 31 2.12 15.61 5.28
C ALA A 31 1.10 14.97 6.24
N LEU A 32 1.43 14.86 7.53
CA LEU A 32 0.56 14.24 8.54
C LEU A 32 -0.73 15.06 8.77
N ALA A 33 -0.65 16.38 8.66
CA ALA A 33 -1.79 17.27 8.84
C ALA A 33 -2.69 17.37 7.61
N ASP A 34 -2.23 16.97 6.42
CA ASP A 34 -2.95 17.16 5.15
C ASP A 34 -3.51 15.85 4.58
N TYR A 35 -2.69 14.78 4.55
CA TYR A 35 -3.08 13.55 3.86
C TYR A 35 -2.71 12.25 4.58
N ALA A 36 -1.72 12.27 5.46
CA ALA A 36 -1.24 11.09 6.18
C ALA A 36 -1.72 11.06 7.64
N HIS A 37 -2.99 11.42 7.89
CA HIS A 37 -3.55 11.55 9.25
C HIS A 37 -3.52 10.26 10.07
N GLU A 38 -3.52 9.11 9.40
CA GLU A 38 -3.47 7.78 10.00
C GLU A 38 -2.05 7.31 10.36
N ALA A 39 -1.02 8.12 10.09
CA ALA A 39 0.36 7.83 10.41
C ALA A 39 0.86 8.70 11.57
N SER A 40 1.73 8.14 12.42
CA SER A 40 2.50 8.92 13.39
C SER A 40 3.90 9.26 12.84
N ALA A 41 4.46 10.38 13.31
CA ALA A 41 5.80 10.82 12.89
C ALA A 41 6.90 9.77 13.13
N ALA A 42 6.76 8.94 14.18
CA ALA A 42 7.73 7.91 14.52
C ALA A 42 7.70 6.69 13.57
N GLU A 43 6.60 6.49 12.84
CA GLU A 43 6.45 5.38 11.89
C GLU A 43 6.98 5.72 10.49
N VAL A 44 7.17 7.02 10.21
CA VAL A 44 7.59 7.49 8.89
C VAL A 44 9.07 7.20 8.67
N VAL A 45 9.36 6.38 7.66
CA VAL A 45 10.72 6.00 7.29
C VAL A 45 11.27 6.95 6.21
N ALA A 46 10.43 7.34 5.25
CA ALA A 46 10.79 8.27 4.19
C ALA A 46 9.61 9.17 3.80
N LEU A 47 9.94 10.33 3.23
CA LEU A 47 9.00 11.31 2.72
C LEU A 47 9.42 11.71 1.31
N TYR A 48 8.50 11.63 0.36
CA TYR A 48 8.56 12.35 -0.89
C TYR A 48 7.66 13.58 -0.80
N ASP A 49 8.27 14.76 -0.85
CA ASP A 49 7.57 16.03 -0.90
C ASP A 49 7.50 16.48 -2.36
N ALA A 50 6.33 16.44 -2.97
CA ALA A 50 6.09 16.88 -4.35
C ALA A 50 5.89 18.39 -4.47
N THR A 51 5.66 19.08 -3.35
CA THR A 51 5.30 20.50 -3.35
C THR A 51 6.44 21.37 -3.90
N TRP A 52 6.06 22.41 -4.63
CA TRP A 52 7.02 23.38 -5.16
C TRP A 52 7.65 24.24 -4.05
N MET A 53 6.84 24.66 -3.07
CA MET A 53 7.29 25.48 -1.93
C MET A 53 7.92 24.66 -0.79
N GLY A 54 7.94 23.33 -0.89
CA GLY A 54 8.53 22.47 0.14
C GLY A 54 7.72 22.37 1.42
N THR A 55 6.38 22.40 1.33
CA THR A 55 5.47 22.34 2.49
C THR A 55 5.15 20.91 2.92
N GLY A 56 5.47 19.90 2.10
CA GLY A 56 5.18 18.49 2.39
C GLY A 56 3.70 18.09 2.28
N ARG A 57 2.80 19.00 1.87
CA ARG A 57 1.36 18.75 1.73
C ARG A 57 0.94 17.99 0.46
N ASP A 58 1.88 17.69 -0.42
CA ASP A 58 1.68 16.90 -1.63
C ASP A 58 2.85 15.92 -1.77
N GLY A 59 2.61 14.71 -2.29
CA GLY A 59 3.60 13.65 -2.43
C GLY A 59 3.24 12.38 -1.66
N ALA A 60 4.23 11.74 -1.01
CA ALA A 60 4.05 10.43 -0.38
C ALA A 60 4.84 10.26 0.92
N VAL A 61 4.21 9.59 1.89
CA VAL A 61 4.81 9.11 3.13
C VAL A 61 4.98 7.59 3.05
N PHE A 62 6.19 7.11 3.35
CA PHE A 62 6.54 5.69 3.32
C PHE A 62 6.68 5.16 4.75
N LEU A 63 5.81 4.22 5.11
CA LEU A 63 5.84 3.46 6.36
C LEU A 63 6.36 2.05 6.10
N ARG A 64 6.47 1.24 7.16
CA ARG A 64 6.97 -0.14 7.08
C ARG A 64 6.03 -1.11 6.37
N ASP A 65 4.75 -0.82 6.33
CA ASP A 65 3.69 -1.71 5.85
C ASP A 65 2.92 -1.13 4.66
N ARG A 66 2.92 0.20 4.51
CA ARG A 66 2.16 0.91 3.49
C ARG A 66 2.83 2.19 3.02
N VAL A 67 2.39 2.67 1.87
CA VAL A 67 2.62 4.03 1.38
C VAL A 67 1.30 4.78 1.44
N ILE A 68 1.34 6.02 1.91
CA ILE A 68 0.21 6.95 1.86
C ILE A 68 0.63 8.09 0.95
N PHE A 69 -0.18 8.41 -0.06
CA PHE A 69 0.15 9.50 -0.98
C PHE A 69 -1.07 10.31 -1.37
N GLN A 70 -0.80 11.56 -1.69
CA GLN A 70 -1.72 12.49 -2.31
C GLN A 70 -1.05 12.98 -3.58
N ASN A 71 -1.81 13.04 -4.67
CA ASN A 71 -1.47 13.96 -5.75
C ASN A 71 -2.20 15.27 -5.44
N THR A 72 -1.72 16.41 -5.94
CA THR A 72 -2.41 17.73 -5.94
C THR A 72 -3.87 17.65 -5.50
N ASP A 73 -4.22 18.36 -4.41
CA ASP A 73 -5.40 18.35 -3.49
C ASP A 73 -6.82 18.15 -4.07
N LEU A 74 -6.95 17.75 -5.32
CA LEU A 74 -8.15 17.45 -6.09
C LEU A 74 -8.59 15.98 -5.95
N GLU A 75 -7.70 15.08 -5.51
CA GLU A 75 -7.99 13.66 -5.30
C GLU A 75 -7.87 13.28 -3.82
N PRO A 76 -8.74 12.41 -3.29
CA PRO A 76 -8.59 11.91 -1.93
C PRO A 76 -7.25 11.18 -1.73
N PRO A 77 -6.62 11.33 -0.55
CA PRO A 77 -5.42 10.57 -0.20
C PRO A 77 -5.61 9.07 -0.41
N GLN A 78 -4.55 8.42 -0.89
CA GLN A 78 -4.51 6.98 -1.15
C GLN A 78 -3.58 6.30 -0.16
N THR A 79 -4.14 5.38 0.63
CA THR A 79 -3.37 4.40 1.39
C THR A 79 -3.26 3.10 0.61
N VAL A 80 -2.04 2.60 0.46
CA VAL A 80 -1.73 1.36 -0.27
C VAL A 80 -0.76 0.52 0.56
N ARG A 81 -1.22 -0.65 1.04
CA ARG A 81 -0.31 -1.63 1.68
C ARG A 81 0.55 -2.26 0.61
N TYR A 82 1.81 -2.55 0.93
CA TYR A 82 2.73 -3.12 -0.07
C TYR A 82 2.29 -4.51 -0.56
N GLU A 83 1.57 -5.26 0.28
CA GLU A 83 1.00 -6.57 -0.08
C GLU A 83 -0.16 -6.48 -1.08
N ASP A 84 -0.83 -5.33 -1.18
CA ASP A 84 -1.93 -5.14 -2.10
C ASP A 84 -1.44 -4.76 -3.51
N VAL A 85 -0.16 -4.38 -3.65
CA VAL A 85 0.44 -4.00 -4.93
C VAL A 85 0.68 -5.26 -5.77
N VAL A 86 0.19 -5.25 -7.00
CA VAL A 86 0.35 -6.35 -7.98
C VAL A 86 1.00 -5.91 -9.28
N GLY A 87 1.22 -4.60 -9.46
CA GLY A 87 1.93 -4.08 -10.61
C GLY A 87 2.46 -2.67 -10.35
N VAL A 88 3.65 -2.38 -10.89
CA VAL A 88 4.30 -1.07 -10.80
C VAL A 88 4.83 -0.70 -12.18
N ALA A 89 4.41 0.45 -12.71
CA ALA A 89 4.89 0.95 -14.00
C ALA A 89 5.29 2.43 -13.92
N LEU A 90 6.55 2.71 -14.26
CA LEU A 90 7.03 4.08 -14.42
C LEU A 90 6.65 4.60 -15.81
N ARG A 91 5.89 5.69 -15.87
CA ARG A 91 5.45 6.33 -17.13
C ARG A 91 6.02 7.73 -17.26
N ARG A 92 6.26 8.14 -18.51
CA ARG A 92 6.57 9.52 -18.86
C ARG A 92 5.28 10.31 -19.04
N ARG A 93 5.29 11.59 -18.66
CA ARG A 93 4.26 12.59 -18.98
C ARG A 93 4.85 13.63 -19.93
N LEU A 94 4.00 14.54 -20.40
CA LEU A 94 4.42 15.71 -21.16
C LEU A 94 5.42 16.56 -20.36
N LEU A 95 6.23 17.35 -21.06
CA LEU A 95 7.20 18.28 -20.47
C LEU A 95 8.23 17.63 -19.52
N GLY A 96 8.54 16.35 -19.74
CA GLY A 96 9.54 15.63 -18.94
C GLY A 96 9.06 15.16 -17.56
N GLY A 97 7.78 15.39 -17.23
CA GLY A 97 7.15 14.87 -16.03
C GLY A 97 7.13 13.34 -16.01
N ARG A 98 6.92 12.77 -14.82
CA ARG A 98 6.79 11.32 -14.64
C ARG A 98 5.62 11.00 -13.74
N ARG A 99 5.11 9.77 -13.84
CA ARG A 99 4.16 9.19 -12.90
C ARG A 99 4.48 7.72 -12.66
N ILE A 100 4.07 7.21 -11.53
CA ILE A 100 4.07 5.77 -11.24
C ILE A 100 2.63 5.31 -11.26
N GLU A 101 2.33 4.32 -12.10
CA GLU A 101 1.06 3.59 -12.07
C GLU A 101 1.22 2.38 -11.15
N LEU A 102 0.32 2.26 -10.18
CA LEU A 102 0.22 1.15 -9.25
C LEU A 102 -1.05 0.36 -9.56
N GLN A 103 -0.90 -0.91 -9.86
CA GLN A 103 -2.03 -1.84 -9.86
C GLN A 103 -2.15 -2.42 -8.46
N VAL A 104 -3.32 -2.28 -7.86
CA VAL A 104 -3.57 -2.62 -6.45
C VAL A 104 -4.82 -3.46 -6.35
N ASN A 105 -4.75 -4.58 -5.64
CA ASN A 105 -5.91 -5.38 -5.28
C ASN A 105 -6.64 -4.73 -4.11
N ARG A 106 -7.94 -4.49 -4.26
CA ARG A 106 -8.83 -4.09 -3.16
C ARG A 106 -10.04 -5.01 -3.17
N GLY A 107 -10.09 -5.94 -2.21
CA GLY A 107 -11.09 -7.00 -2.19
C GLY A 107 -10.98 -7.91 -3.41
N ARG A 108 -12.04 -7.96 -4.24
CA ARG A 108 -12.10 -8.80 -5.45
C ARG A 108 -11.77 -8.06 -6.75
N ALA A 109 -11.30 -6.82 -6.67
CA ALA A 109 -11.04 -5.99 -7.83
C ALA A 109 -9.62 -5.43 -7.83
N THR A 110 -9.04 -5.29 -9.01
CA THR A 110 -7.75 -4.63 -9.23
C THR A 110 -8.00 -3.22 -9.74
N PHE A 111 -7.45 -2.23 -9.07
CA PHE A 111 -7.54 -0.82 -9.42
C PHE A 111 -6.19 -0.30 -9.89
N THR A 112 -6.19 0.69 -10.76
CA THR A 112 -4.97 1.44 -11.10
C THR A 112 -4.98 2.78 -10.39
N LEU A 113 -3.99 3.01 -9.55
CA LEU A 113 -3.72 4.30 -8.92
C LEU A 113 -2.52 4.95 -9.61
N SER A 114 -2.46 6.27 -9.61
CA SER A 114 -1.36 7.04 -10.18
C SER A 114 -0.73 7.90 -9.11
N MET A 115 0.60 7.87 -8.98
CA MET A 115 1.37 8.76 -8.12
C MET A 115 2.15 9.74 -9.00
N ASP A 116 1.97 11.05 -8.80
CA ASP A 116 2.55 12.09 -9.65
C ASP A 116 3.99 12.48 -9.23
N PHE A 117 4.85 12.61 -10.22
CA PHE A 117 6.23 13.08 -10.09
C PHE A 117 6.54 14.19 -11.10
N SER A 118 5.54 14.95 -11.53
CA SER A 118 5.72 15.98 -12.55
C SER A 118 6.59 17.13 -12.05
N GLY A 119 6.43 17.53 -10.79
CA GLY A 119 7.25 18.58 -10.16
C GLY A 119 8.69 18.15 -9.87
N LYS A 120 8.93 16.87 -9.60
CA LYS A 120 10.25 16.32 -9.22
C LYS A 120 10.52 14.96 -9.90
N PRO A 121 10.63 14.92 -11.24
CA PRO A 121 10.67 13.66 -12.00
C PRO A 121 11.90 12.78 -11.74
N LYS A 122 12.97 13.35 -11.18
CA LYS A 122 14.19 12.60 -10.80
C LYS A 122 13.98 11.70 -9.59
N ALA A 123 12.96 11.92 -8.76
CA ALA A 123 12.62 11.03 -7.65
C ALA A 123 11.94 9.73 -8.12
N ALA A 124 11.19 9.79 -9.23
CA ALA A 124 10.32 8.70 -9.67
C ALA A 124 11.02 7.34 -9.86
N PRO A 125 12.24 7.23 -10.44
CA PRO A 125 12.92 5.94 -10.58
C PRO A 125 13.20 5.23 -9.26
N TYR A 126 13.58 5.99 -8.22
CA TYR A 126 13.91 5.43 -6.91
C TYR A 126 12.66 4.89 -6.23
N VAL A 127 11.58 5.68 -6.26
CA VAL A 127 10.29 5.26 -5.70
C VAL A 127 9.70 4.09 -6.49
N ALA A 128 9.76 4.11 -7.82
CA ALA A 128 9.27 3.01 -8.66
C ALA A 128 10.04 1.71 -8.41
N ARG A 129 11.38 1.80 -8.30
CA ARG A 129 12.21 0.65 -7.96
C ARG A 129 11.84 0.11 -6.58
N PHE A 130 11.73 0.98 -5.58
CA PHE A 130 11.32 0.58 -4.24
C PHE A 130 9.96 -0.14 -4.24
N LEU A 131 8.93 0.44 -4.86
CA LEU A 131 7.59 -0.14 -4.90
C LEU A 131 7.56 -1.49 -5.64
N HIS A 132 8.37 -1.63 -6.69
CA HIS A 132 8.52 -2.90 -7.42
C HIS A 132 9.17 -3.98 -6.55
N GLU A 133 10.27 -3.68 -5.86
CA GLU A 133 10.93 -4.64 -4.96
C GLU A 133 10.04 -4.97 -3.74
N ALA A 134 9.30 -3.99 -3.20
CA ALA A 134 8.36 -4.20 -2.11
C ALA A 134 7.23 -5.15 -2.52
N MET A 135 6.69 -5.00 -3.74
CA MET A 135 5.71 -5.90 -4.34
C MET A 135 6.26 -7.33 -4.44
N LEU A 136 7.48 -7.51 -4.97
CA LEU A 136 8.09 -8.82 -5.10
C LEU A 136 8.32 -9.48 -3.73
N GLN A 137 8.80 -8.72 -2.74
CA GLN A 137 9.01 -9.22 -1.39
C GLN A 137 7.70 -9.61 -0.70
N ALA A 138 6.64 -8.84 -0.89
CA ALA A 138 5.33 -9.15 -0.33
C ALA A 138 4.71 -10.39 -0.99
N SER A 139 4.82 -10.52 -2.31
CA SER A 139 4.38 -11.71 -3.04
C SER A 139 5.14 -12.97 -2.61
N ALA A 140 6.47 -12.89 -2.47
CA ALA A 140 7.29 -14.00 -1.99
C ALA A 140 6.91 -14.43 -0.56
N ARG A 141 6.61 -13.45 0.31
CA ARG A 141 6.13 -13.73 1.67
C ARG A 141 4.77 -14.42 1.65
N ALA A 142 3.81 -13.94 0.85
CA ALA A 142 2.50 -14.56 0.73
C ALA A 142 2.57 -15.99 0.17
N ALA A 143 3.54 -16.29 -0.70
CA ALA A 143 3.78 -17.64 -1.21
C ALA A 143 4.49 -18.55 -0.20
N ALA A 144 5.26 -17.98 0.74
CA ALA A 144 5.99 -18.71 1.78
C ALA A 144 5.16 -18.91 3.07
N GLU A 145 4.20 -18.04 3.33
CA GLU A 145 3.18 -18.29 4.34
C GLU A 145 2.39 -19.51 3.85
N PRO A 146 2.27 -20.58 4.66
CA PRO A 146 1.43 -21.70 4.30
C PRO A 146 0.06 -21.11 4.02
N ALA A 147 -0.46 -21.31 2.79
CA ALA A 147 -1.83 -20.94 2.47
C ALA A 147 -2.67 -21.38 3.65
N GLU A 148 -3.37 -20.46 4.31
CA GLU A 148 -4.29 -20.81 5.39
C GLU A 148 -5.17 -21.91 4.81
N THR A 149 -4.83 -23.16 5.14
CA THR A 149 -5.67 -24.29 4.82
C THR A 149 -6.90 -23.96 5.62
N THR A 150 -7.99 -23.60 4.93
CA THR A 150 -9.29 -23.39 5.55
C THR A 150 -9.43 -24.50 6.57
N ASP A 151 -9.38 -24.16 7.86
CA ASP A 151 -9.46 -25.16 8.90
C ASP A 151 -10.87 -25.74 8.81
N LEU A 152 -10.98 -26.85 8.09
CA LEU A 152 -12.25 -27.48 7.77
C LEU A 152 -13.01 -27.79 9.05
N ALA A 153 -12.29 -28.16 10.13
CA ALA A 153 -12.89 -28.41 11.43
C ALA A 153 -13.44 -27.11 12.04
N ALA A 154 -12.74 -25.98 11.92
CA ALA A 154 -13.23 -24.69 12.39
C ALA A 154 -14.47 -24.20 11.60
N VAL A 155 -14.50 -24.43 10.28
CA VAL A 155 -15.64 -24.08 9.43
C VAL A 155 -16.85 -24.98 9.72
N GLU A 156 -16.65 -26.29 9.85
CA GLU A 156 -17.70 -27.23 10.27
C GLU A 156 -18.29 -26.84 11.64
N ALA A 157 -17.44 -26.51 12.62
CA ALA A 157 -17.86 -26.06 13.95
C ALA A 157 -18.64 -24.72 13.92
N ALA A 158 -18.34 -23.82 12.96
CA ALA A 158 -19.10 -22.60 12.77
C ALA A 158 -20.49 -22.88 12.15
N LEU A 159 -20.57 -23.77 11.17
CA LEU A 159 -21.84 -24.20 10.56
C LEU A 159 -22.75 -24.88 11.59
N ASP A 160 -22.18 -25.71 12.48
CA ASP A 160 -22.93 -26.34 13.57
C ASP A 160 -23.51 -25.33 14.55
N ARG A 161 -22.73 -24.31 14.93
CA ARG A 161 -23.23 -23.21 15.79
C ARG A 161 -24.39 -22.46 15.14
N LEU A 162 -24.32 -22.19 13.84
CA LEU A 162 -25.40 -21.51 13.11
C LEU A 162 -26.66 -22.37 13.02
N ARG A 163 -26.52 -23.69 12.83
CA ARG A 163 -27.63 -24.64 12.85
C ARG A 163 -28.27 -24.74 14.24
N GLN A 164 -27.47 -24.88 15.28
CA GLN A 164 -27.94 -24.92 16.67
C GLN A 164 -28.67 -23.63 17.08
N ALA A 165 -28.21 -22.49 16.57
CA ALA A 165 -28.86 -21.19 16.76
C ALA A 165 -30.13 -20.98 15.91
N GLY A 166 -30.55 -21.96 15.08
CA GLY A 166 -31.69 -21.84 14.18
C GLY A 166 -31.48 -20.83 13.04
N ARG A 167 -30.25 -20.35 12.82
CA ARG A 167 -29.88 -19.35 11.81
C ARG A 167 -29.50 -19.97 10.47
N LEU A 168 -29.41 -21.30 10.41
CA LEU A 168 -29.10 -22.06 9.21
C LEU A 168 -30.04 -23.25 9.10
N SER A 169 -30.70 -23.38 7.95
CA SER A 169 -31.60 -24.51 7.69
C SER A 169 -30.81 -25.81 7.52
N MET A 170 -31.43 -26.95 7.81
CA MET A 170 -30.79 -28.26 7.62
C MET A 170 -30.38 -28.50 6.15
N ARG A 171 -31.19 -28.00 5.21
CA ARG A 171 -30.93 -28.10 3.78
C ARG A 171 -29.70 -27.30 3.37
N ASP A 172 -29.57 -26.07 3.88
CA ASP A 172 -28.42 -25.21 3.57
C ASP A 172 -27.15 -25.70 4.24
N TYR A 173 -27.24 -26.21 5.47
CA TYR A 173 -26.14 -26.87 6.17
C TYR A 173 -25.58 -28.05 5.38
N GLN A 174 -26.44 -28.95 4.89
CA GLN A 174 -26.01 -30.10 4.07
C GLN A 174 -25.31 -29.66 2.79
N ARG A 175 -25.87 -28.67 2.09
CA ARG A 175 -25.27 -28.13 0.87
C ARG A 175 -23.89 -27.52 1.10
N LEU A 176 -23.72 -26.78 2.20
CA LEU A 176 -22.44 -26.17 2.56
C LEU A 176 -21.39 -27.20 2.96
N LEU A 177 -21.78 -28.26 3.69
CA LEU A 177 -20.88 -29.38 3.98
C LEU A 177 -20.46 -30.14 2.72
N GLU A 178 -21.35 -30.32 1.75
CA GLU A 178 -21.05 -31.00 0.50
C GLU A 178 -20.04 -30.20 -0.35
N VAL A 179 -20.18 -28.87 -0.39
CA VAL A 179 -19.19 -27.97 -1.01
C VAL A 179 -17.84 -28.04 -0.29
N LEU A 180 -17.83 -28.04 1.05
CA LEU A 180 -16.60 -28.12 1.84
C LEU A 180 -15.85 -29.44 1.65
N ARG A 181 -16.56 -30.55 1.45
CA ARG A 181 -15.98 -31.89 1.24
C ARG A 181 -15.57 -32.18 -0.20
N SER A 182 -15.99 -31.35 -1.13
CA SER A 182 -15.65 -31.45 -2.56
C SER A 182 -14.56 -30.45 -2.99
N SER A 183 -14.07 -29.64 -2.05
CA SER A 183 -12.94 -28.71 -2.20
C SER A 183 -11.62 -29.37 -1.76
#